data_AF-A0A9P9DKT4-F1
#
_entry.id   AF-A0A9P9DKT4-F1
#
_cell.length_a   1.000
_cell.length_b   1.000
_cell.length_c   1.000
_cell.angle_alpha   90.00
_cell.angle_beta   90.00
_cell.angle_gamma   90.00
#
_symmetry.space_group_name_H-M   'P 1'
#
loop_
_entity.id
_entity.type
_entity.pdbx_description
1 polymer ?
#
loop_
_entity_poly.entity_id
_entity_poly.type
_entity_poly.pdbx_seq_one_letter_code
_entity_poly.pdbx_strand_id
1 'polypeptide(L)'
;PTATGPTCPGWDGKNYYTNGKVFYIQCGVDHSGGDLSPGSPVYGVDFPGCMDACARNKDCIDVSSSGSACYLKSSLTPVEYNDQVLGAVLVGTYDATTTKTTGLPSGASATKGAAPTSSGMQCPAANGTTFTGLCGSQYTIECGFDRGGGDSRFHTKDAYTLEDCINICDQTAGCVDVSWARGSPGACYLKNAQNSPSYNNIWGARQTRAC
;
A
#
# COMPACT_ATOMS: atom_id res chain seq x y z
N PRO A 1 3.38 -21.76 -16.73
CA PRO A 1 2.34 -21.43 -15.74
C PRO A 1 1.87 -19.99 -15.94
N THR A 2 0.76 -19.81 -16.65
CA THR A 2 0.07 -18.52 -16.78
C THR A 2 -0.39 -18.12 -15.38
N ALA A 3 0.30 -17.15 -14.77
CA ALA A 3 -0.09 -16.64 -13.47
C ALA A 3 -1.50 -16.05 -13.60
N THR A 4 -2.48 -16.67 -12.94
CA THR A 4 -3.82 -16.14 -12.77
C THR A 4 -3.69 -14.75 -12.12
N GLY A 5 -4.20 -13.73 -12.79
CA GLY A 5 -4.12 -12.35 -12.31
C GLY A 5 -4.89 -12.13 -10.99
N PRO A 6 -4.79 -10.92 -10.41
CA PRO A 6 -5.46 -10.58 -9.16
C PRO A 6 -6.96 -10.84 -9.18
N THR A 7 -7.45 -11.53 -8.16
CA THR A 7 -8.86 -11.84 -7.93
C THR A 7 -9.32 -11.35 -6.56
N CYS A 8 -10.35 -10.52 -6.55
CA CYS A 8 -11.01 -10.10 -5.32
C CYS A 8 -11.99 -11.19 -4.83
N PRO A 9 -12.19 -11.33 -3.51
CA PRO A 9 -11.59 -10.51 -2.44
C PRO A 9 -10.18 -10.96 -2.00
N GLY A 10 -9.66 -12.09 -2.50
CA GLY A 10 -8.40 -12.67 -2.02
C GLY A 10 -7.14 -11.82 -2.24
N TRP A 11 -7.22 -10.84 -3.14
CA TRP A 11 -6.16 -9.88 -3.43
C TRP A 11 -6.31 -8.52 -2.75
N ASP A 12 -7.32 -8.36 -1.88
CA ASP A 12 -7.49 -7.12 -1.12
C ASP A 12 -6.23 -6.80 -0.30
N GLY A 13 -5.78 -5.55 -0.37
CA GLY A 13 -4.57 -5.07 0.29
C GLY A 13 -3.25 -5.61 -0.26
N LYS A 14 -3.24 -6.25 -1.44
CA LYS A 14 -2.01 -6.75 -2.10
C LYS A 14 -1.56 -5.85 -3.24
N ASN A 15 -0.28 -5.92 -3.56
CA ASN A 15 0.30 -5.21 -4.70
C ASN A 15 0.29 -6.09 -5.96
N TYR A 16 -0.13 -5.51 -7.09
CA TYR A 16 -0.04 -6.09 -8.42
C TYR A 16 0.93 -5.29 -9.29
N TYR A 17 1.77 -5.99 -10.06
CA TYR A 17 2.87 -5.41 -10.82
C TYR A 17 2.60 -5.61 -12.31
N THR A 18 2.49 -4.53 -13.07
CA THR A 18 2.30 -4.59 -14.52
C THR A 18 2.86 -3.35 -15.23
N ASN A 19 3.41 -3.53 -16.44
CA ASN A 19 4.02 -2.47 -17.27
C ASN A 19 4.90 -1.47 -16.49
N GLY A 20 5.75 -1.97 -15.58
CA GLY A 20 6.64 -1.12 -14.80
C GLY A 20 5.96 -0.28 -13.73
N LYS A 21 4.68 -0.53 -13.44
CA LYS A 21 3.88 0.11 -12.40
C LYS A 21 3.44 -0.88 -11.33
N VAL A 22 3.24 -0.37 -10.12
CA VAL A 22 2.77 -1.14 -8.96
C VAL A 22 1.41 -0.59 -8.55
N PHE A 23 0.39 -1.44 -8.50
CA PHE A 23 -0.95 -1.11 -8.08
C PHE A 23 -1.27 -1.74 -6.73
N TYR A 24 -1.85 -0.98 -5.81
CA TYR A 24 -2.39 -1.50 -4.56
C TYR A 24 -3.88 -1.79 -4.75
N ILE A 25 -4.27 -3.04 -4.54
CA ILE A 25 -5.63 -3.51 -4.80
C ILE A 25 -6.52 -3.24 -3.59
N GLN A 26 -7.68 -2.63 -3.86
CA GLN A 26 -8.73 -2.30 -2.92
C GLN A 26 -10.03 -2.93 -3.41
N CYS A 27 -10.30 -4.15 -2.96
CA CYS A 27 -11.52 -4.87 -3.33
C CYS A 27 -12.75 -4.18 -2.71
N GLY A 28 -13.81 -4.00 -3.49
CA GLY A 28 -15.03 -3.36 -3.00
C GLY A 28 -14.93 -1.84 -2.84
N VAL A 29 -13.92 -1.21 -3.45
CA VAL A 29 -13.67 0.23 -3.36
C VAL A 29 -13.80 0.87 -4.73
N ASP A 30 -14.61 1.91 -4.80
CA ASP A 30 -14.72 2.84 -5.91
C ASP A 30 -14.16 4.20 -5.49
N HIS A 31 -13.33 4.80 -6.32
CA HIS A 31 -12.93 6.20 -6.18
C HIS A 31 -13.75 7.01 -7.18
N SER A 32 -15.01 7.31 -6.85
CA SER A 32 -15.98 7.83 -7.82
C SER A 32 -15.51 9.15 -8.47
N GLY A 33 -15.54 9.23 -9.80
CA GLY A 33 -15.09 10.40 -10.58
C GLY A 33 -13.60 10.40 -10.95
N GLY A 34 -13.10 11.53 -11.49
CA GLY A 34 -11.70 11.64 -11.92
C GLY A 34 -11.35 10.88 -13.21
N ASP A 35 -12.35 10.40 -13.92
CA ASP A 35 -12.19 9.54 -15.10
C ASP A 35 -11.44 10.27 -16.23
N LEU A 36 -10.49 9.57 -16.84
CA LEU A 36 -9.71 10.07 -17.95
C LEU A 36 -10.57 10.22 -19.21
N SER A 37 -10.50 11.39 -19.85
CA SER A 37 -11.05 11.61 -21.18
C SER A 37 -9.99 12.28 -22.06
N PRO A 38 -9.67 11.72 -23.24
CA PRO A 38 -10.20 10.48 -23.83
C PRO A 38 -9.58 9.21 -23.23
N GLY A 39 -10.24 8.06 -23.43
CA GLY A 39 -9.65 6.73 -23.16
C GLY A 39 -10.21 5.96 -21.96
N SER A 40 -11.22 6.50 -21.28
CA SER A 40 -12.00 5.80 -20.24
C SER A 40 -13.51 5.92 -20.56
N PRO A 41 -14.33 4.89 -20.27
CA PRO A 41 -13.95 3.55 -19.83
C PRO A 41 -13.33 2.70 -20.96
N VAL A 42 -12.44 1.79 -20.58
CA VAL A 42 -11.96 0.69 -21.42
C VAL A 42 -12.92 -0.49 -21.26
N TYR A 43 -13.37 -1.08 -22.36
CA TYR A 43 -14.30 -2.22 -22.34
C TYR A 43 -13.62 -3.53 -22.72
N GLY A 44 -14.14 -4.64 -22.20
CA GLY A 44 -13.72 -5.99 -22.59
C GLY A 44 -12.39 -6.43 -21.99
N VAL A 45 -11.94 -5.76 -20.92
CA VAL A 45 -10.77 -6.14 -20.14
C VAL A 45 -11.19 -6.68 -18.78
N ASP A 46 -10.43 -7.62 -18.25
CA ASP A 46 -10.54 -8.06 -16.85
C ASP A 46 -9.81 -7.09 -15.92
N PHE A 47 -9.91 -7.29 -14.61
CA PHE A 47 -9.28 -6.40 -13.64
C PHE A 47 -7.74 -6.27 -13.79
N PRO A 48 -6.99 -7.35 -14.05
CA PRO A 48 -5.58 -7.25 -14.43
C PRO A 48 -5.36 -6.42 -15.71
N GLY A 49 -6.15 -6.65 -16.75
CA GLY A 49 -6.11 -5.88 -17.99
C GLY A 49 -6.46 -4.40 -17.81
N CYS A 50 -7.31 -4.09 -16.82
CA CYS A 50 -7.65 -2.72 -16.45
C CYS A 50 -6.44 -1.98 -15.86
N MET A 51 -5.74 -2.59 -14.90
CA MET A 51 -4.49 -2.06 -14.35
C MET A 51 -3.38 -1.98 -15.42
N ASP A 52 -3.32 -2.93 -16.34
CA ASP A 52 -2.39 -2.95 -17.48
C ASP A 52 -2.65 -1.76 -18.45
N ALA A 53 -3.91 -1.46 -18.73
CA ALA A 53 -4.33 -0.29 -19.51
C ALA A 53 -3.99 1.02 -18.79
N CYS A 54 -4.27 1.11 -17.49
CA CYS A 54 -3.85 2.23 -16.66
C CYS A 54 -2.33 2.43 -16.69
N ALA A 55 -1.57 1.34 -16.60
CA ALA A 55 -0.12 1.42 -16.57
C ALA A 55 0.51 1.97 -17.85
N ARG A 56 -0.15 1.77 -19.00
CA ARG A 56 0.25 2.37 -20.28
C ARG A 56 -0.15 3.84 -20.42
N ASN A 57 -1.12 4.29 -19.64
CA ASN A 57 -1.54 5.68 -19.63
C ASN A 57 -0.74 6.48 -18.59
N LYS A 58 -0.01 7.49 -19.04
CA LYS A 58 0.85 8.31 -18.17
C LYS A 58 0.09 9.09 -17.10
N ASP A 59 -1.18 9.42 -17.36
CA ASP A 59 -2.02 10.23 -16.49
C ASP A 59 -2.91 9.37 -15.58
N CYS A 60 -2.87 8.04 -15.75
CA CYS A 60 -3.68 7.13 -14.94
C CYS A 60 -2.96 6.79 -13.64
N ILE A 61 -3.67 7.02 -12.53
CA ILE A 61 -3.20 6.78 -11.17
C ILE A 61 -4.17 5.92 -10.35
N ASP A 62 -5.33 5.59 -10.90
CA ASP A 62 -6.33 4.74 -10.25
C ASP A 62 -7.21 4.06 -11.28
N VAL A 63 -7.75 2.90 -10.90
CA VAL A 63 -8.76 2.19 -11.68
C VAL A 63 -9.93 1.77 -10.83
N SER A 64 -11.12 1.83 -11.43
CA SER A 64 -12.33 1.22 -10.87
C SER A 64 -12.92 0.31 -11.93
N SER A 65 -12.90 -1.01 -11.68
CA SER A 65 -13.44 -2.01 -12.59
C SER A 65 -14.80 -2.46 -12.10
N SER A 66 -15.83 -2.28 -12.92
CA SER A 66 -17.20 -2.67 -12.64
C SER A 66 -17.74 -3.52 -13.78
N GLY A 67 -17.90 -4.82 -13.56
CA GLY A 67 -18.25 -5.78 -14.60
C GLY A 67 -17.22 -5.79 -15.74
N SER A 68 -17.63 -5.43 -16.95
CA SER A 68 -16.75 -5.36 -18.14
C SER A 68 -16.19 -3.96 -18.44
N ALA A 69 -16.56 -2.96 -17.63
CA ALA A 69 -16.10 -1.59 -17.77
C ALA A 69 -14.93 -1.31 -16.81
N CYS A 70 -13.83 -0.83 -17.37
CA CYS A 70 -12.64 -0.40 -16.65
C CYS A 70 -12.54 1.13 -16.74
N TYR A 71 -12.77 1.80 -15.62
CA TYR A 71 -12.67 3.24 -15.54
C TYR A 71 -11.26 3.64 -15.10
N LEU A 72 -10.48 4.22 -16.01
CA LEU A 72 -9.16 4.77 -15.75
C LEU A 72 -9.30 6.19 -15.20
N LYS A 73 -8.59 6.50 -14.11
CA LYS A 73 -8.74 7.75 -13.38
C LYS A 73 -7.41 8.48 -13.19
N SER A 74 -7.46 9.80 -13.22
CA SER A 74 -6.31 10.71 -13.06
C SER A 74 -6.24 11.41 -11.71
N SER A 75 -7.24 11.19 -10.87
CA SER A 75 -7.31 11.74 -9.51
C SER A 75 -7.84 10.69 -8.56
N LEU A 76 -7.27 10.65 -7.36
CA LEU A 76 -7.83 9.88 -6.25
C LEU A 76 -8.93 10.72 -5.58
N THR A 77 -10.18 10.35 -5.81
CA THR A 77 -11.32 10.93 -5.11
C THR A 77 -11.58 10.16 -3.81
N PRO A 78 -12.46 10.65 -2.92
CA PRO A 78 -12.83 9.92 -1.72
C PRO A 78 -13.35 8.51 -2.02
N VAL A 79 -13.04 7.56 -1.14
CA VAL A 79 -13.49 6.17 -1.25
C VAL A 79 -15.00 6.08 -1.08
N GLU A 80 -15.65 5.43 -2.03
CA GLU A 80 -17.00 4.88 -1.92
C GLU A 80 -16.92 3.35 -1.85
N TYR A 81 -17.65 2.75 -0.91
CA TYR A 81 -17.68 1.30 -0.77
C TYR A 81 -18.76 0.70 -1.66
N ASN A 82 -18.36 -0.21 -2.54
CA ASN A 82 -19.24 -0.95 -3.42
C ASN A 82 -18.62 -2.32 -3.75
N ASP A 83 -19.18 -3.39 -3.18
CA ASP A 83 -18.69 -4.77 -3.34
C ASP A 83 -18.68 -5.28 -4.80
N GLN A 84 -19.34 -4.58 -5.72
CA GLN A 84 -19.33 -4.89 -7.15
C GLN A 84 -18.17 -4.23 -7.92
N VAL A 85 -17.40 -3.36 -7.26
CA VAL A 85 -16.29 -2.61 -7.86
C VAL A 85 -14.96 -3.15 -7.37
N LEU A 86 -14.03 -3.34 -8.29
CA LEU A 86 -12.65 -3.70 -8.00
C LEU A 86 -11.79 -2.45 -8.22
N GLY A 87 -11.28 -1.89 -7.13
CA GLY A 87 -10.43 -0.69 -7.14
C GLY A 87 -8.95 -1.05 -7.11
N ALA A 88 -8.11 -0.28 -7.79
CA ALA A 88 -6.67 -0.33 -7.56
C ALA A 88 -5.98 0.99 -7.87
N VAL A 89 -5.20 1.46 -6.91
CA VAL A 89 -4.48 2.74 -6.99
C VAL A 89 -3.02 2.50 -7.38
N LEU A 90 -2.47 3.38 -8.21
CA LEU A 90 -1.05 3.37 -8.57
C LEU A 90 -0.21 3.81 -7.36
N VAL A 91 0.67 2.93 -6.87
CA VAL A 91 1.50 3.17 -5.68
C VAL A 91 3.00 3.30 -5.97
N GLY A 92 3.41 3.04 -7.20
CA GLY A 92 4.80 3.24 -7.60
C GLY A 92 5.14 2.66 -8.95
N THR A 93 6.44 2.65 -9.24
CA THR A 93 7.02 2.07 -10.45
C THR A 93 8.11 1.07 -10.09
N TYR A 94 8.32 0.08 -10.94
CA TYR A 94 9.39 -0.90 -10.79
C TYR A 94 10.14 -1.08 -12.12
N ASP A 95 11.43 -1.35 -12.05
CA ASP A 95 12.21 -1.69 -13.23
C ASP A 95 12.08 -3.20 -13.52
N ALA A 96 11.27 -3.52 -14.53
CA ALA A 96 11.01 -4.89 -14.96
C ALA A 96 12.25 -5.59 -15.56
N THR A 97 13.31 -4.84 -15.89
CA THR A 97 14.56 -5.41 -16.43
C THR A 97 15.52 -5.92 -15.36
N THR A 98 15.32 -5.54 -14.09
CA THR A 98 16.22 -5.90 -12.97
C THR A 98 15.76 -7.10 -12.12
N THR A 99 14.56 -7.64 -12.35
CA THR A 99 13.94 -8.68 -11.47
C THR A 99 13.69 -10.02 -12.13
N LYS A 100 14.31 -10.30 -13.28
CA LYS A 100 14.33 -11.67 -13.81
C LYS A 100 15.45 -12.46 -13.12
N THR A 101 15.04 -13.50 -12.39
CA THR A 101 15.82 -14.61 -11.81
C THR A 101 16.66 -14.36 -10.55
N THR A 102 16.04 -14.66 -9.41
CA THR A 102 16.61 -15.63 -8.45
C THR A 102 15.49 -16.57 -8.00
N GLY A 103 15.56 -17.81 -8.48
CA GLY A 103 14.64 -18.87 -8.11
C GLY A 103 14.76 -19.23 -6.63
N LEU A 104 13.62 -19.55 -6.02
CA LEU A 104 13.51 -20.28 -4.76
C LEU A 104 14.34 -21.57 -4.81
N PRO A 105 15.14 -21.87 -3.78
CA PRO A 105 15.27 -23.23 -3.29
C PRO A 105 14.28 -23.43 -2.14
N SER A 106 13.40 -24.41 -2.32
CA SER A 106 12.58 -24.99 -1.26
C SER A 106 13.49 -25.76 -0.29
N GLY A 107 13.35 -25.51 1.02
CA GLY A 107 14.08 -26.26 2.04
C GLY A 107 13.86 -25.70 3.44
N ALA A 108 12.95 -26.31 4.19
CA ALA A 108 12.71 -26.01 5.59
C ALA A 108 13.86 -26.52 6.49
N SER A 109 14.27 -25.72 7.49
CA SER A 109 14.45 -26.20 8.87
C SER A 109 14.76 -25.05 9.83
N ALA A 110 14.16 -25.10 11.01
CA ALA A 110 14.31 -24.15 12.10
C ALA A 110 15.67 -24.26 12.79
N THR A 111 16.32 -23.14 13.08
CA THR A 111 17.24 -22.99 14.22
C THR A 111 17.18 -21.57 14.79
N LYS A 112 17.23 -21.49 16.12
CA LYS A 112 17.25 -20.27 16.94
C LYS A 112 18.53 -19.46 16.71
N GLY A 113 18.38 -18.14 16.67
CA GLY A 113 19.37 -17.19 17.20
C GLY A 113 20.29 -16.52 16.19
N ALA A 114 19.83 -15.39 15.64
CA ALA A 114 20.66 -14.21 15.40
C ALA A 114 19.76 -12.97 15.46
N ALA A 115 20.16 -11.95 16.22
CA ALA A 115 19.48 -10.67 16.26
C ALA A 115 19.49 -10.03 14.85
N PRO A 116 18.37 -9.42 14.39
CA PRO A 116 18.35 -8.83 13.06
C PRO A 116 19.20 -7.56 13.06
N THR A 117 20.37 -7.64 12.43
CA THR A 117 21.12 -6.47 11.97
C THR A 117 20.28 -5.78 10.90
N SER A 118 19.96 -4.51 11.15
CA SER A 118 19.13 -3.61 10.35
C SER A 118 19.54 -3.56 8.87
N SER A 119 18.88 -4.36 8.04
CA SER A 119 18.55 -3.92 6.68
C SER A 119 17.17 -3.27 6.82
N GLY A 120 17.18 -1.95 7.04
CA GLY A 120 15.97 -1.18 7.35
C GLY A 120 14.86 -1.42 6.34
N MET A 121 13.63 -1.26 6.81
CA MET A 121 12.39 -1.20 6.06
C MET A 121 12.50 -0.12 4.97
N GLN A 122 12.89 -0.52 3.77
CA GLN A 122 13.04 0.40 2.65
C GLN A 122 11.74 0.48 1.88
N CYS A 123 10.96 1.52 2.12
CA CYS A 123 9.91 1.89 1.18
C CYS A 123 10.55 2.33 -0.16
N PRO A 124 9.99 1.92 -1.32
CA PRO A 124 8.72 1.23 -1.50
C PRO A 124 8.76 -0.31 -1.37
N ALA A 125 9.93 -0.92 -1.27
CA ALA A 125 10.07 -2.39 -1.23
C ALA A 125 9.40 -3.04 -0.02
N ALA A 126 9.28 -2.33 1.10
CA ALA A 126 8.59 -2.80 2.30
C ALA A 126 7.05 -2.70 2.22
N ASN A 127 6.46 -2.14 1.15
CA ASN A 127 5.02 -1.91 1.09
C ASN A 127 4.22 -3.23 1.18
N GLY A 128 3.23 -3.27 2.07
CA GLY A 128 2.41 -4.45 2.34
C GLY A 128 3.10 -5.53 3.18
N THR A 129 4.37 -5.35 3.56
CA THR A 129 5.04 -6.25 4.51
C THR A 129 4.55 -6.00 5.94
N THR A 130 4.82 -6.96 6.82
CA THR A 130 4.50 -6.86 8.24
C THR A 130 5.75 -6.54 9.05
N PHE A 131 5.62 -5.59 9.96
CA PHE A 131 6.62 -5.26 10.97
C PHE A 131 6.06 -5.53 12.36
N THR A 132 6.89 -6.06 13.25
CA THR A 132 6.52 -6.27 14.65
C THR A 132 7.20 -5.20 15.49
N GLY A 133 6.40 -4.37 16.16
CA GLY A 133 6.91 -3.34 17.05
C GLY A 133 7.47 -3.91 18.37
N LEU A 134 8.06 -3.03 19.18
CA LEU A 134 8.73 -3.40 20.43
C LEU A 134 7.82 -4.00 21.52
N CYS A 135 6.56 -3.61 21.61
CA CYS A 135 5.58 -4.25 22.51
C CYS A 135 5.06 -5.58 21.96
N GLY A 136 5.21 -5.81 20.65
CA GLY A 136 4.80 -7.04 19.97
C GLY A 136 3.57 -6.87 19.07
N SER A 137 3.04 -5.66 18.89
CA SER A 137 1.98 -5.44 17.90
C SER A 137 2.53 -5.66 16.49
N GLN A 138 1.67 -6.12 15.59
CA GLN A 138 1.99 -6.24 14.17
C GLN A 138 1.43 -5.04 13.42
N TYR A 139 2.23 -4.49 12.52
CA TYR A 139 1.88 -3.38 11.63
C TYR A 139 2.05 -3.80 10.19
N THR A 140 1.12 -3.43 9.32
CA THR A 140 1.34 -3.50 7.88
C THR A 140 1.89 -2.18 7.39
N ILE A 141 2.97 -2.25 6.61
CA ILE A 141 3.67 -1.08 6.09
C ILE A 141 2.94 -0.54 4.86
N GLU A 142 2.75 0.77 4.83
CA GLU A 142 2.00 1.48 3.80
C GLU A 142 2.88 2.59 3.21
N CYS A 143 3.71 2.20 2.25
CA CYS A 143 4.62 3.13 1.59
C CYS A 143 3.84 4.07 0.67
N GLY A 144 4.02 5.37 0.86
CA GLY A 144 3.41 6.41 0.03
C GLY A 144 2.05 6.91 0.53
N PHE A 145 1.51 6.30 1.59
CA PHE A 145 0.20 6.62 2.14
C PHE A 145 0.27 7.31 3.50
N ASP A 146 -0.62 8.28 3.64
CA ASP A 146 -1.02 8.92 4.89
C ASP A 146 -2.49 8.62 5.16
N ARG A 147 -2.81 8.12 6.35
CA ARG A 147 -4.19 8.00 6.81
C ARG A 147 -4.57 9.23 7.60
N GLY A 148 -4.85 10.34 6.93
CA GLY A 148 -5.00 11.65 7.56
C GLY A 148 -6.00 11.69 8.74
N GLY A 149 -5.72 12.51 9.75
CA GLY A 149 -6.51 12.63 10.98
C GLY A 149 -6.15 11.61 12.06
N GLY A 150 -6.83 11.67 13.21
CA GLY A 150 -6.55 10.80 14.36
C GLY A 150 -5.29 11.17 15.16
N ASP A 151 -4.59 12.23 14.75
CA ASP A 151 -3.34 12.72 15.32
C ASP A 151 -3.54 13.74 16.46
N SER A 152 -4.73 14.31 16.60
CA SER A 152 -5.02 15.39 17.56
C SER A 152 -4.82 15.01 19.04
N ARG A 153 -4.76 13.72 19.36
CA ARG A 153 -4.47 13.22 20.72
C ARG A 153 -2.98 13.13 21.03
N PHE A 154 -2.13 13.28 20.02
CA PHE A 154 -0.70 13.09 20.15
C PHE A 154 0.04 14.35 19.72
N HIS A 155 1.13 14.66 20.43
CA HIS A 155 2.10 15.62 19.91
C HIS A 155 2.95 14.92 18.85
N THR A 156 3.21 15.61 17.74
CA THR A 156 4.17 15.17 16.72
C THR A 156 5.48 14.78 17.39
N LYS A 157 6.03 13.65 16.97
CA LYS A 157 7.29 13.11 17.45
C LYS A 157 8.35 13.22 16.38
N ASP A 158 9.61 13.16 16.78
CA ASP A 158 10.73 13.09 15.87
C ASP A 158 11.20 11.64 15.75
N ALA A 159 11.36 11.16 14.52
CA ALA A 159 11.83 9.82 14.22
C ALA A 159 12.81 9.85 13.04
N TYR A 160 13.90 9.09 13.11
CA TYR A 160 14.89 9.02 12.03
C TYR A 160 14.51 8.01 10.94
N THR A 161 13.64 7.06 11.27
CA THR A 161 13.14 6.02 10.37
C THR A 161 11.65 5.79 10.57
N LEU A 162 11.02 5.08 9.62
CA LEU A 162 9.63 4.63 9.79
C LEU A 162 9.52 3.65 10.95
N GLU A 163 10.51 2.77 11.12
CA GLU A 163 10.56 1.79 12.20
C GLU A 163 10.62 2.45 13.57
N ASP A 164 11.39 3.53 13.70
CA ASP A 164 11.41 4.34 14.93
C ASP A 164 10.01 4.92 15.21
N CYS A 165 9.36 5.46 14.18
CA CYS A 165 8.01 6.00 14.31
C CYS A 165 6.99 4.94 14.72
N ILE A 166 7.06 3.74 14.13
CA ILE A 166 6.22 2.59 14.51
C ILE A 166 6.50 2.19 15.96
N ASN A 167 7.76 2.12 16.37
CA ASN A 167 8.13 1.73 17.73
C ASN A 167 7.69 2.74 18.80
N ILE A 168 7.64 4.03 18.45
CA ILE A 168 7.04 5.06 19.31
C ILE A 168 5.53 4.81 19.45
N CYS A 169 4.83 4.55 18.33
CA CYS A 169 3.41 4.22 18.36
C CYS A 169 3.13 2.96 19.19
N ASP A 170 3.96 1.95 19.03
CA ASP A 170 3.78 0.65 19.69
C ASP A 170 3.88 0.71 21.21
N GLN A 171 4.57 1.72 21.73
CA GLN A 171 4.66 2.00 23.17
C GLN A 171 3.67 3.08 23.64
N THR A 172 2.88 3.64 22.72
CA THR A 172 1.93 4.71 23.00
C THR A 172 0.51 4.15 23.06
N ALA A 173 -0.07 4.15 24.26
CA ALA A 173 -1.43 3.67 24.48
C ALA A 173 -2.44 4.40 23.56
N GLY A 174 -3.21 3.61 22.80
CA GLY A 174 -4.22 4.12 21.88
C GLY A 174 -3.68 4.57 20.52
N CYS A 175 -2.38 4.42 20.24
CA CYS A 175 -1.84 4.57 18.89
C CYS A 175 -2.06 3.27 18.10
N VAL A 176 -2.63 3.40 16.90
CA VAL A 176 -2.99 2.27 16.03
C VAL A 176 -2.57 2.49 14.58
N ASP A 177 -1.99 3.64 14.28
CA ASP A 177 -1.50 4.01 12.94
C ASP A 177 -0.40 5.08 13.07
N VAL A 178 0.54 5.09 12.12
CA VAL A 178 1.56 6.13 12.02
C VAL A 178 1.64 6.70 10.62
N SER A 179 2.10 7.94 10.56
CA SER A 179 2.52 8.57 9.31
C SER A 179 3.81 9.32 9.55
N TRP A 180 4.86 8.90 8.83
CA TRP A 180 6.20 9.43 8.96
C TRP A 180 6.56 10.24 7.72
N ALA A 181 6.68 11.54 7.91
CA ALA A 181 7.23 12.44 6.91
C ALA A 181 8.75 12.31 6.94
N ARG A 182 9.32 11.75 5.88
CA ARG A 182 10.77 11.54 5.72
C ARG A 182 11.57 12.80 6.04
N GLY A 183 12.58 12.66 6.88
CA GLY A 183 13.50 13.73 7.29
C GLY A 183 14.59 13.21 8.22
N SER A 184 15.50 14.08 8.65
CA SER A 184 16.53 13.74 9.64
C SER A 184 16.62 14.83 10.72
N PRO A 185 15.80 14.76 11.78
CA PRO A 185 14.70 13.80 11.99
C PRO A 185 13.48 14.11 11.10
N GLY A 186 12.66 13.10 10.83
CA GLY A 186 11.38 13.22 10.17
C GLY A 186 10.24 13.36 11.17
N ALA A 187 9.17 14.06 10.78
CA ALA A 187 7.99 14.21 11.61
C ALA A 187 7.20 12.90 11.65
N CYS A 188 7.02 12.35 12.85
CA CYS A 188 6.26 11.15 13.16
C CYS A 188 4.90 11.54 13.76
N TYR A 189 3.84 11.33 12.97
CA TYR A 189 2.46 11.57 13.36
C TYR A 189 1.86 10.25 13.84
N LEU A 190 1.63 10.15 15.15
CA LEU A 190 0.93 9.03 15.79
C LEU A 190 -0.57 9.25 15.63
N LYS A 191 -1.34 8.17 15.45
CA LYS A 191 -2.77 8.27 15.21
C LYS A 191 -3.58 7.23 15.97
N ASN A 192 -4.77 7.62 16.41
CA ASN A 192 -5.68 6.77 17.18
C ASN A 192 -6.80 6.16 16.33
N ALA A 193 -6.74 6.33 15.01
CA ALA A 193 -7.69 5.78 14.06
C ALA A 193 -6.98 5.43 12.75
N GLN A 194 -7.41 4.34 12.11
CA GLN A 194 -6.96 3.93 10.79
C GLN A 194 -7.90 4.48 9.73
N ASN A 195 -7.84 5.80 9.53
CA ASN A 195 -8.68 6.49 8.55
C ASN A 195 -8.34 6.05 7.12
N SER A 196 -9.14 6.49 6.15
CA SER A 196 -8.90 6.17 4.74
C SER A 196 -7.49 6.58 4.29
N PRO A 197 -6.79 5.72 3.54
CA PRO A 197 -5.47 6.05 3.06
C PRO A 197 -5.55 7.11 1.96
N SER A 198 -4.63 8.07 1.99
CA SER A 198 -4.42 9.08 0.96
C SER A 198 -2.98 8.97 0.47
N TYR A 199 -2.78 8.87 -0.85
CA TYR A 199 -1.45 8.84 -1.42
C TYR A 199 -0.86 10.26 -1.47
N ASN A 200 0.18 10.51 -0.68
CA ASN A 200 0.84 11.81 -0.60
C ASN A 200 2.35 11.67 -0.32
N ASN A 201 2.96 10.53 -0.70
CA ASN A 201 4.38 10.25 -0.53
C ASN A 201 4.88 10.20 0.94
N ILE A 202 3.96 10.08 1.89
CA ILE A 202 4.25 9.81 3.31
C ILE A 202 4.41 8.30 3.52
N TRP A 203 5.22 7.90 4.49
CA TRP A 203 5.37 6.48 4.80
C TRP A 203 4.57 6.18 6.06
N GLY A 204 3.58 5.31 5.93
CA GLY A 204 2.69 4.94 7.02
C GLY A 204 2.86 3.49 7.45
N ALA A 205 2.25 3.17 8.58
CA ALA A 205 2.04 1.79 8.98
C ALA A 205 0.83 1.69 9.92
N ARG A 206 -0.10 0.80 9.59
CA ARG A 206 -1.30 0.57 10.40
C ARG A 206 -1.18 -0.69 11.23
N GLN A 207 -1.62 -0.65 12.47
CA GLN A 207 -1.63 -1.80 13.36
C GLN A 207 -2.66 -2.85 12.88
N THR A 208 -2.23 -4.07 12.64
CA THR A 208 -3.14 -5.19 12.30
C THR A 208 -3.41 -6.10 13.47
N ARG A 209 -2.56 -6.05 14.51
CA ARG A 209 -2.74 -6.79 15.75
C ARG A 209 -2.04 -6.07 16.88
N ALA A 210 -2.74 -5.80 17.98
CA ALA A 210 -2.13 -5.24 19.17
C ALA A 210 -1.34 -6.30 19.97
N CYS A 211 -0.32 -5.85 20.71
CA CYS A 211 0.09 -6.48 21.95
C CYS A 211 -1.01 -6.25 23.03
#